data_AF-A0A7W0QQU8-F1
#
_entry.id   AF-A0A7W0QQU8-F1
#
_cell.length_a   1.000
_cell.length_b   1.000
_cell.length_c   1.000
_cell.angle_alpha   90.00
_cell.angle_beta   90.00
_cell.angle_gamma   90.00
#
_symmetry.space_group_name_H-M   'P 1'
#
loop_
_entity.id
_entity.type
_entity.pdbx_description
1 polymer ?
#
loop_
_entity_poly.entity_id
_entity_poly.type
_entity_poly.pdbx_seq_one_letter_code
_entity_poly.pdbx_strand_id
1 'polypeptide(L)'
;VIPATGTAADVESPFYDAIKATLATHQPDAHLIPTMSSGGTDAPLIPGVKVYGFFPFPPSDRLAIYEPLVHGHNERIHVDDLAYATRFIHDLIATFATS
;
A
#
# COMPACT_ATOMS: atom_id res chain seq x y z
N VAL A 1 -24.05 -6.03 15.81
CA VAL A 1 -22.98 -5.82 14.82
C VAL A 1 -23.09 -4.39 14.37
N ILE A 2 -22.10 -3.54 14.67
CA ILE A 2 -22.06 -2.18 14.09
C ILE A 2 -21.90 -2.39 12.58
N PRO A 3 -22.72 -1.77 11.71
CA PRO A 3 -22.51 -1.87 10.27
C PRO A 3 -21.11 -1.35 9.97
N ALA A 4 -20.23 -2.21 9.49
CA ALA A 4 -18.92 -1.79 9.01
C ALA A 4 -19.15 -1.04 7.69
N THR A 5 -19.25 0.28 7.76
CA THR A 5 -19.22 1.10 6.55
C THR A 5 -17.81 1.07 6.01
N GLY A 6 -17.65 0.69 4.74
CA GLY A 6 -16.37 0.81 4.05
C GLY A 6 -15.81 2.23 4.17
N THR A 7 -14.50 2.35 4.28
CA THR A 7 -13.82 3.65 4.31
C THR A 7 -13.01 3.82 3.03
N ALA A 8 -12.98 5.04 2.52
CA ALA A 8 -12.20 5.39 1.34
C ALA A 8 -11.18 6.46 1.74
N ALA A 9 -9.94 6.26 1.28
CA ALA A 9 -8.92 7.28 1.37
C ALA A 9 -9.05 8.24 0.18
N ASP A 10 -8.76 9.51 0.44
CA ASP A 10 -8.82 10.57 -0.57
C ASP A 10 -7.63 10.50 -1.53
N VAL A 11 -7.88 10.47 -2.83
CA VAL A 11 -6.83 10.38 -3.87
C VAL A 11 -6.26 11.74 -4.28
N GLU A 12 -6.80 12.82 -3.73
CA GLU A 12 -6.36 14.21 -3.96
C GLU A 12 -5.71 14.77 -2.70
N SER A 13 -4.73 14.04 -2.14
CA SER A 13 -4.06 14.44 -0.89
C SER A 13 -2.54 14.59 -1.04
N PRO A 14 -1.89 15.42 -0.19
CA PRO A 14 -0.44 15.54 -0.18
C PRO A 14 0.29 14.21 0.02
N PHE A 15 -0.29 13.30 0.82
CA PHE A 15 0.29 11.98 1.03
C PHE A 15 0.14 11.08 -0.19
N TYR A 16 -0.98 11.16 -0.90
CA TYR A 16 -1.17 10.45 -2.17
C TYR A 16 -0.19 10.96 -3.24
N ASP A 17 0.05 12.27 -3.29
CA ASP A 17 1.06 12.87 -4.17
C ASP A 17 2.49 12.40 -3.83
N ALA A 18 2.81 12.27 -2.54
CA ALA A 18 4.09 11.73 -2.08
C ALA A 18 4.28 10.25 -2.49
N ILE A 19 3.22 9.43 -2.43
CA ILE A 19 3.27 8.05 -2.94
C ILE A 19 3.58 8.03 -4.44
N LYS A 20 2.92 8.88 -5.24
CA LYS A 20 3.20 9.00 -6.68
C LYS A 20 4.64 9.43 -6.96
N ALA A 21 5.15 10.43 -6.26
CA ALA A 21 6.51 10.93 -6.43
C ALA A 21 7.57 9.88 -6.04
N THR A 22 7.31 9.15 -4.96
CA THR A 22 8.17 8.03 -4.54
C THR A 22 8.15 6.92 -5.60
N LEU A 23 6.97 6.55 -6.10
CA LEU A 23 6.85 5.57 -7.18
C LEU A 23 7.65 5.96 -8.42
N ALA A 24 7.59 7.22 -8.86
CA ALA A 24 8.35 7.70 -10.02
C ALA A 24 9.88 7.57 -9.83
N THR A 25 10.37 7.55 -8.58
CA THR A 25 11.79 7.34 -8.26
C THR A 25 12.18 5.86 -8.32
N HIS A 26 11.34 4.97 -7.78
CA HIS A 26 11.63 3.54 -7.73
C HIS A 26 11.28 2.79 -9.03
N GLN A 27 10.25 3.24 -9.75
CA GLN A 27 9.68 2.61 -10.95
C GLN A 27 9.13 3.70 -11.90
N PRO A 28 9.97 4.35 -12.71
CA PRO A 28 9.59 5.50 -13.55
C PRO A 28 8.45 5.21 -14.54
N ASP A 29 8.35 3.97 -15.02
CA ASP A 29 7.32 3.56 -15.98
C ASP A 29 6.02 3.07 -15.32
N ALA A 30 5.98 2.98 -13.98
CA ALA A 30 4.82 2.50 -13.24
C ALA A 30 3.80 3.62 -12.98
N HIS A 31 2.52 3.23 -13.00
CA HIS A 31 1.41 4.12 -12.71
C HIS A 31 0.72 3.70 -11.41
N LEU A 32 0.48 4.65 -10.52
CA LEU A 32 -0.28 4.39 -9.29
C LEU A 32 -1.77 4.29 -9.61
N ILE A 33 -2.39 3.16 -9.28
CA ILE A 33 -3.82 2.92 -9.47
C ILE A 33 -4.52 2.85 -8.11
N PRO A 34 -5.49 3.72 -7.81
CA PRO A 34 -6.34 3.58 -6.64
C PRO A 34 -7.16 2.29 -6.72
N THR A 35 -7.14 1.50 -5.65
CA THR A 35 -7.93 0.28 -5.54
C THR A 35 -8.72 0.26 -4.23
N MET A 36 -9.86 -0.42 -4.22
CA MET A 36 -10.62 -0.71 -3.01
C MET A 36 -10.57 -2.21 -2.72
N SER A 37 -10.18 -2.55 -1.51
CA SER A 37 -10.27 -3.93 -1.01
C SER A 37 -11.68 -4.20 -0.47
N SER A 38 -12.21 -5.39 -0.75
CA SER A 38 -13.43 -5.90 -0.11
C SER A 38 -13.17 -6.49 1.29
N GLY A 39 -11.90 -6.63 1.68
CA GLY A 39 -11.49 -7.11 3.00
C GLY A 39 -11.71 -6.06 4.09
N GLY A 40 -11.96 -6.53 5.31
CA GLY A 40 -12.02 -5.66 6.49
C GLY A 40 -10.65 -5.05 6.83
N THR A 41 -10.65 -3.81 7.31
CA THR A 41 -9.44 -3.12 7.78
C THR A 41 -9.73 -2.43 9.12
N ASP A 42 -8.67 -2.06 9.84
CA ASP A 42 -8.78 -1.30 11.09
C ASP A 42 -9.00 0.20 10.86
N ALA A 43 -9.01 0.68 9.61
CA ALA A 43 -9.18 2.09 9.29
C ALA A 43 -10.42 2.75 9.94
N PRO A 44 -11.62 2.12 9.99
CA PRO A 44 -12.79 2.69 10.68
C PRO A 44 -12.60 2.85 12.20
N LEU A 45 -11.63 2.16 12.79
CA LEU A 45 -11.35 2.19 14.23
C LEU A 45 -10.43 3.37 14.63
N ILE A 46 -9.89 4.12 13.66
CA ILE A 46 -8.94 5.22 13.88
C ILE A 46 -9.55 6.54 13.39
N PRO A 47 -10.54 7.11 14.12
CA PRO A 47 -11.23 8.32 13.69
C PRO A 47 -10.29 9.53 13.64
N GLY A 48 -10.48 10.39 12.63
CA GLY A 48 -9.70 11.62 12.46
C GLY A 48 -8.33 11.44 11.80
N VAL A 49 -7.90 10.21 11.53
CA VAL A 49 -6.66 9.91 10.79
C VAL A 49 -7.00 9.44 9.38
N LYS A 50 -6.36 10.02 8.37
CA LYS A 50 -6.47 9.53 6.99
C LYS A 50 -5.59 8.27 6.85
N VAL A 51 -6.22 7.11 6.58
CA VAL A 51 -5.53 5.82 6.48
C VAL A 51 -5.51 5.36 5.02
N TYR A 52 -4.34 4.97 4.53
CA TYR A 52 -4.17 4.35 3.21
C TYR A 52 -3.74 2.90 3.39
N GLY A 53 -4.48 1.97 2.79
CA GLY A 53 -4.01 0.59 2.61
C GLY A 53 -3.03 0.57 1.45
N PHE A 54 -1.74 0.38 1.74
CA PHE A 54 -0.71 0.40 0.71
C PHE A 54 0.38 -0.62 1.02
N PHE A 55 0.60 -1.56 0.11
CA PHE A 55 1.67 -2.55 0.20
C PHE A 55 2.42 -2.60 -1.15
N PRO A 56 3.58 -1.92 -1.28
CA PRO A 56 4.26 -1.76 -2.56
C PRO A 56 5.00 -3.04 -2.96
N PHE A 57 4.73 -3.52 -4.18
CA PHE A 57 5.47 -4.60 -4.81
C PHE A 57 6.12 -4.11 -6.11
N PRO A 58 7.30 -4.63 -6.47
CA PRO A 58 7.82 -4.44 -7.81
C PRO A 58 6.93 -5.20 -8.82
N PRO A 59 6.78 -4.70 -10.06
CA PRO A 59 6.10 -5.45 -11.12
C PRO A 59 6.77 -6.80 -11.35
N SER A 60 6.07 -7.89 -11.03
CA SER A 60 6.57 -9.26 -11.24
C SER A 60 5.44 -10.28 -11.29
N ASP A 61 5.72 -11.44 -11.88
CA ASP A 61 4.79 -12.58 -11.93
C ASP A 61 4.55 -13.20 -10.54
N ARG A 62 5.30 -12.79 -9.52
CA ARG A 62 5.17 -13.32 -8.15
C ARG A 62 3.89 -12.86 -7.46
N LEU A 63 3.26 -11.77 -7.89
CA LEU A 63 2.00 -11.32 -7.30
C LEU A 63 0.91 -12.40 -7.40
N ALA A 64 0.83 -13.10 -8.53
CA ALA A 64 -0.10 -14.22 -8.73
C ALA A 64 0.17 -15.41 -7.79
N ILE A 65 1.38 -15.51 -7.22
CA ILE A 65 1.74 -16.50 -6.21
C ILE A 65 1.32 -16.02 -4.82
N TYR A 66 1.37 -14.73 -4.53
CA TYR A 66 1.08 -14.17 -3.21
C TYR A 66 -0.40 -14.06 -2.90
N GLU A 67 -1.21 -13.62 -3.85
CA GLU A 67 -2.66 -13.45 -3.66
C GLU A 67 -3.36 -14.66 -3.03
N PRO A 68 -3.19 -15.91 -3.50
CA PRO A 68 -3.85 -17.07 -2.89
C PRO A 68 -3.24 -17.50 -1.55
N LEU A 69 -2.07 -16.97 -1.17
CA LEU A 69 -1.40 -17.30 0.08
C LEU A 69 -1.82 -16.41 1.25
N VAL A 70 -2.43 -15.25 1.00
CA VAL A 70 -2.92 -14.35 2.06
C VAL A 70 -3.95 -15.10 2.91
N HIS A 71 -3.67 -15.27 4.21
CA HIS A 71 -4.44 -16.11 5.15
C HIS A 71 -4.50 -17.60 4.80
N GLY A 72 -3.67 -18.06 3.86
CA GLY A 72 -3.58 -19.43 3.38
C GLY A 72 -2.51 -20.25 4.09
N HIS A 73 -2.36 -21.51 3.66
CA HIS A 73 -1.30 -22.36 4.18
C HIS A 73 0.07 -21.93 3.62
N ASN A 74 1.09 -21.91 4.49
CA ASN A 74 2.45 -21.52 4.12
C ASN A 74 2.52 -20.11 3.49
N GLU A 75 1.81 -19.15 4.07
CA GLU A 75 1.88 -17.73 3.70
C GLU A 75 3.33 -17.23 3.73
N ARG A 76 3.77 -16.64 2.61
CA ARG A 76 5.18 -16.23 2.42
C ARG A 76 5.32 -15.20 1.31
N ILE A 77 6.41 -14.46 1.36
CA ILE A 77 6.83 -13.46 0.38
C ILE A 77 8.31 -13.68 0.03
N HIS A 78 8.74 -13.28 -1.17
CA HIS A 78 10.16 -13.32 -1.51
C HIS A 78 10.91 -12.20 -0.77
N VAL A 79 12.12 -12.49 -0.29
CA VAL A 79 12.91 -11.53 0.51
C VAL A 79 13.26 -10.26 -0.25
N ASP A 80 13.46 -10.35 -1.57
CA ASP A 80 13.71 -9.18 -2.42
C ASP A 80 12.51 -8.23 -2.49
N ASP A 81 11.29 -8.78 -2.51
CA ASP A 81 10.05 -8.00 -2.59
C ASP A 81 9.75 -7.34 -1.25
N LEU A 82 10.03 -8.03 -0.14
CA LEU A 82 10.03 -7.44 1.19
C LEU A 82 11.06 -6.29 1.29
N ALA A 83 12.29 -6.51 0.82
CA ALA A 83 13.33 -5.50 0.86
C ALA A 83 13.00 -4.28 -0.03
N TYR A 84 12.36 -4.51 -1.18
CA TYR A 84 11.83 -3.43 -2.01
C TYR A 84 10.76 -2.63 -1.26
N ALA A 85 9.78 -3.31 -0.67
CA ALA A 85 8.69 -2.65 0.05
C ALA A 85 9.22 -1.81 1.23
N THR A 86 10.18 -2.35 1.99
CA THR A 86 10.82 -1.63 3.09
C THR A 86 11.52 -0.36 2.61
N ARG A 87 12.32 -0.44 1.53
CA ARG A 87 12.99 0.74 0.96
C ARG A 87 12.00 1.79 0.48
N PHE A 88 10.97 1.36 -0.25
CA PHE A 88 9.93 2.27 -0.74
C PHE A 88 9.26 3.02 0.41
N ILE A 89 8.81 2.31 1.45
CA ILE A 89 8.12 2.92 2.59
C ILE A 89 9.07 3.87 3.34
N HIS A 90 10.33 3.48 3.52
CA HIS A 90 11.34 4.36 4.11
C HIS A 90 11.46 5.67 3.34
N ASP A 91 11.67 5.61 2.02
CA ASP A 91 11.93 6.78 1.19
C ASP A 91 10.68 7.68 1.09
N LEU A 92 9.48 7.08 1.02
CA LEU A 92 8.21 7.79 1.10
C LEU A 92 8.11 8.62 2.38
N ILE A 93 8.31 7.99 3.54
CA ILE A 93 8.14 8.65 4.83
C ILE A 93 9.26 9.66 5.09
N ALA A 94 10.51 9.34 4.76
CA ALA A 94 11.64 10.24 4.91
C ALA A 94 11.44 11.52 4.09
N THR A 95 10.93 11.40 2.87
CA THR A 95 10.65 12.55 2.01
C THR A 95 9.44 13.32 2.53
N PHE A 96 8.31 12.66 2.78
CA PHE A 96 7.06 13.33 3.16
C PHE A 96 7.13 14.03 4.52
N ALA A 97 7.84 13.46 5.49
CA ALA A 97 7.96 14.03 6.82
C ALA A 97 8.95 15.22 6.90
N THR A 98 9.76 15.42 5.86
CA THR A 98 10.76 16.50 5.80
C THR A 98 10.44 17.58 4.77
N SER A 99 9.39 17.37 3.96
CA SER A 99 8.82 18.33 3.01
C SER A 99 7.84 19.32 3.62
#